data_AF-A0A6C0HNH8-F1
#
_entry.id   AF-A0A6C0HNH8-F1
#
_cell.length_a   1.000
_cell.length_b   1.000
_cell.length_c   1.000
_cell.angle_alpha   90.00
_cell.angle_beta   90.00
_cell.angle_gamma   90.00
#
_symmetry.space_group_name_H-M   'P 1'
#
loop_
_entity.id
_entity.type
_entity.pdbx_description
1 polymer ?
#
loop_
_entity_poly.entity_id
_entity_poly.type
_entity_poly.pdbx_seq_one_letter_code
_entity_poly.pdbx_strand_id
1 'polypeptide(L)'
;MCWNEHVSMNTFLFSSFVLGLVLYNNLYTPYKIKEIHSLAAYLFLLSIILMQLVEFFLWRNLTTEYNLLWSGIGLGLLLLQPIFSLSLIKEVALREWLAVVYVFWVLVLGKLTVEKTVVGENGQLEWGFFKGYSLFVFGWFVFLFIGPIYAELWIEISLALVLGMITFIRYRLPETRGSVWCWFVNILLLYYASLILFWYPFR
;
A
#
# COMPACT_ATOMS: atom_id res chain seq x y z
N MET A 1 -3.26 -10.49 -10.92
CA MET A 1 -2.95 -9.15 -11.49
C MET A 1 -4.21 -8.30 -11.42
N CYS A 2 -4.20 -7.17 -10.72
CA CYS A 2 -5.37 -6.30 -10.57
C CYS A 2 -5.60 -5.47 -11.82
N TRP A 3 -6.04 -6.14 -12.87
CA TRP A 3 -6.31 -5.57 -14.20
C TRP A 3 -7.80 -5.46 -14.49
N ASN A 4 -8.64 -5.73 -13.48
CA ASN A 4 -10.08 -5.55 -13.55
C ASN A 4 -10.67 -5.46 -12.13
N GLU A 5 -11.93 -5.05 -12.07
CA GLU A 5 -12.69 -4.92 -10.83
C GLU A 5 -12.71 -6.20 -10.00
N HIS A 6 -12.91 -7.36 -10.61
CA HIS A 6 -13.06 -8.63 -9.89
C HIS A 6 -11.78 -9.02 -9.16
N VAL A 7 -10.62 -8.84 -9.79
CA VAL A 7 -9.34 -9.16 -9.15
C VAL A 7 -9.04 -8.17 -8.01
N SER A 8 -9.35 -6.89 -8.18
CA SER A 8 -9.19 -5.90 -7.10
C SER A 8 -10.10 -6.22 -5.91
N MET A 9 -11.37 -6.58 -6.15
CA MET A 9 -12.30 -7.00 -5.10
C MET A 9 -11.86 -8.29 -4.40
N ASN A 10 -11.49 -9.33 -5.16
CA ASN A 10 -11.00 -10.59 -4.59
C ASN A 10 -9.75 -10.38 -3.75
N THR A 11 -8.81 -9.56 -4.23
CA THR A 11 -7.61 -9.20 -3.46
C THR A 11 -7.98 -8.48 -2.17
N PHE A 12 -8.88 -7.51 -2.22
CA PHE A 12 -9.35 -6.79 -1.03
C PHE A 12 -9.97 -7.75 -0.01
N LEU A 13 -10.89 -8.63 -0.44
CA LEU A 13 -11.58 -9.57 0.45
C LEU A 13 -10.61 -10.59 1.06
N PHE A 14 -9.78 -11.23 0.24
CA PHE A 14 -8.76 -12.17 0.69
C PHE A 14 -7.83 -11.53 1.73
N SER A 15 -7.31 -10.35 1.41
CA SER A 15 -6.31 -9.68 2.24
C SER A 15 -6.91 -9.14 3.54
N SER A 16 -8.15 -8.65 3.49
CA SER A 16 -8.88 -8.23 4.69
C SER A 16 -9.18 -9.43 5.61
N PHE A 17 -9.59 -10.55 5.03
CA PHE A 17 -9.82 -11.79 5.77
C PHE A 17 -8.54 -12.26 6.45
N VAL A 18 -7.42 -12.35 5.71
CA VAL A 18 -6.14 -12.78 6.27
C VAL A 18 -5.62 -11.80 7.32
N LEU A 19 -5.77 -10.48 7.13
CA LEU A 19 -5.40 -9.50 8.17
C LEU A 19 -6.24 -9.68 9.44
N GLY A 20 -7.53 -10.01 9.31
CA GLY A 20 -8.39 -10.39 10.42
C GLY A 20 -7.94 -11.68 11.11
N LEU A 21 -7.48 -12.67 10.34
CA LEU A 21 -6.91 -13.91 10.84
C LEU A 21 -5.60 -13.66 11.60
N VAL A 22 -4.73 -12.79 11.09
CA VAL A 22 -3.52 -12.31 11.79
C VAL A 22 -3.89 -11.65 13.12
N LEU A 23 -4.88 -10.74 13.13
CA LEU A 23 -5.34 -10.09 14.35
C LEU A 23 -5.87 -11.10 15.37
N TYR A 24 -6.74 -12.00 14.93
CA TYR A 24 -7.28 -13.06 15.77
C TYR A 24 -6.16 -13.92 16.37
N ASN A 25 -5.23 -14.38 15.53
CA ASN A 25 -4.08 -15.18 15.95
C ASN A 25 -3.23 -14.44 16.99
N ASN A 26 -2.94 -13.15 16.74
CA ASN A 26 -2.15 -12.31 17.64
C ASN A 26 -2.87 -11.94 18.93
N LEU A 27 -4.20 -12.02 19.01
CA LEU A 27 -4.95 -11.81 20.25
C LEU A 27 -5.10 -13.10 21.06
N TYR A 28 -5.49 -14.21 20.41
CA TYR A 28 -6.04 -15.37 21.13
C TYR A 28 -5.14 -16.61 21.16
N THR A 29 -4.04 -16.65 20.40
CA THR A 29 -3.15 -17.82 20.34
C THR A 29 -1.75 -17.51 20.91
N PRO A 30 -0.95 -18.51 21.32
CA PRO A 30 0.43 -18.25 21.76
C PRO A 30 1.39 -17.90 20.60
N TYR A 31 1.03 -18.21 19.36
CA TYR A 31 1.91 -18.07 18.20
C TYR A 31 1.80 -16.70 17.55
N LYS A 32 2.45 -15.67 18.14
CA LYS A 32 2.35 -14.29 17.64
C LYS A 32 3.21 -14.06 16.40
N ILE A 33 2.65 -13.38 15.40
CA ILE A 33 3.40 -12.74 14.30
C ILE A 33 4.04 -11.49 14.88
N LYS A 34 5.35 -11.57 15.14
CA LYS A 34 6.11 -10.53 15.85
C LYS A 34 6.19 -9.22 15.08
N GLU A 35 6.14 -9.32 13.76
CA GLU A 35 6.18 -8.22 12.82
C GLU A 35 4.94 -7.32 12.96
N ILE A 36 3.78 -7.88 13.31
CA ILE A 36 2.48 -7.18 13.37
C ILE A 36 1.95 -7.17 14.82
N HIS A 37 2.68 -6.50 15.72
CA HIS A 37 2.34 -6.45 17.15
C HIS A 37 1.68 -5.14 17.60
N SER A 38 1.67 -4.10 16.77
CA SER A 38 1.15 -2.77 17.13
C SER A 38 -0.03 -2.37 16.24
N LEU A 39 -0.92 -1.52 16.77
CA LEU A 39 -2.02 -0.94 15.98
C LEU A 39 -1.51 -0.24 14.71
N ALA A 40 -0.34 0.41 14.80
CA ALA A 40 0.30 1.06 13.66
C ALA A 40 0.61 0.07 12.52
N ALA A 41 1.07 -1.16 12.84
CA ALA A 41 1.32 -2.19 11.83
C ALA A 41 0.04 -2.64 11.12
N TYR A 42 -1.06 -2.83 11.88
CA TYR A 42 -2.35 -3.14 11.27
C TYR A 42 -2.86 -2.01 10.38
N LEU A 43 -2.78 -0.76 10.83
CA LEU A 43 -3.21 0.41 10.05
C LEU A 43 -2.36 0.60 8.78
N PHE A 44 -1.05 0.38 8.88
CA PHE A 44 -0.16 0.42 7.73
C PHE A 44 -0.55 -0.64 6.69
N LEU A 45 -0.70 -1.91 7.08
CA LEU A 45 -1.12 -2.96 6.15
C LEU A 45 -2.53 -2.73 5.59
N LEU A 46 -3.47 -2.30 6.45
CA LEU A 46 -4.83 -1.98 6.03
C LEU A 46 -4.84 -0.87 4.98
N SER A 47 -4.00 0.15 5.12
CA SER A 47 -3.91 1.25 4.14
C SER A 47 -3.45 0.79 2.76
N ILE A 48 -2.62 -0.26 2.69
CA ILE A 48 -2.20 -0.88 1.43
C ILE A 48 -3.32 -1.78 0.88
N ILE A 49 -4.03 -2.51 1.75
CA ILE A 49 -5.19 -3.33 1.37
C ILE A 49 -6.34 -2.47 0.82
N LEU A 50 -6.61 -1.31 1.43
CA LEU A 50 -7.67 -0.39 1.01
C LEU A 50 -7.43 0.19 -0.39
N MET A 51 -6.18 0.22 -0.88
CA MET A 51 -5.92 0.57 -2.28
C MET A 51 -6.63 -0.37 -3.25
N GLN A 52 -6.81 -1.65 -2.89
CA GLN A 52 -7.49 -2.64 -3.72
C GLN A 52 -9.00 -2.36 -3.80
N LEU A 53 -9.58 -1.87 -2.70
CA LEU A 53 -10.97 -1.42 -2.70
C LEU A 53 -11.14 -0.15 -3.55
N VAL A 54 -10.21 0.80 -3.44
CA VAL A 54 -10.20 2.00 -4.29
C VAL A 54 -10.11 1.60 -5.77
N GLU A 55 -9.21 0.70 -6.14
CA GLU A 55 -9.10 0.20 -7.52
C GLU A 55 -10.38 -0.45 -8.03
N PHE A 56 -11.04 -1.27 -7.21
CA PHE A 56 -12.33 -1.85 -7.58
C PHE A 56 -13.34 -0.77 -7.96
N PHE A 57 -13.46 0.27 -7.15
CA PHE A 57 -14.38 1.36 -7.44
C PHE A 57 -13.94 2.20 -8.63
N LEU A 58 -12.63 2.41 -8.85
CA LEU A 58 -12.13 3.07 -10.05
C LEU A 58 -12.50 2.31 -11.32
N TRP A 59 -12.31 0.99 -11.34
CA TRP A 59 -12.69 0.12 -12.45
C TRP A 59 -14.20 0.23 -12.76
N ARG A 60 -15.05 0.20 -11.74
CA ARG A 60 -16.51 0.29 -11.91
C ARG A 60 -16.99 1.64 -12.41
N ASN A 61 -16.20 2.69 -12.21
CA ASN A 61 -16.66 4.06 -12.38
C ASN A 61 -15.90 4.83 -13.47
N LEU A 62 -15.12 4.17 -14.34
CA LEU A 62 -14.26 4.79 -15.37
C LEU A 62 -14.90 5.94 -16.16
N THR A 63 -16.17 5.83 -16.52
CA THR A 63 -16.88 6.83 -17.34
C THR A 63 -17.77 7.78 -16.53
N THR A 64 -17.90 7.57 -15.23
CA THR A 64 -18.84 8.31 -14.36
C THR A 64 -18.15 9.44 -13.61
N GLU A 65 -18.94 10.32 -12.98
CA GLU A 65 -18.43 11.38 -12.11
C GLU A 65 -17.76 10.84 -10.84
N TYR A 66 -18.16 9.64 -10.38
CA TYR A 66 -17.56 8.97 -9.23
C TYR A 66 -16.09 8.59 -9.44
N ASN A 67 -15.60 8.53 -10.69
CA ASN A 67 -14.18 8.30 -10.96
C ASN A 67 -13.31 9.32 -10.22
N LEU A 68 -13.64 10.61 -10.35
CA LEU A 68 -12.85 11.69 -9.75
C LEU A 68 -12.85 11.61 -8.22
N LEU A 69 -13.99 11.26 -7.63
CA LEU A 69 -14.11 11.02 -6.18
C LEU A 69 -13.17 9.89 -5.74
N TRP A 70 -13.22 8.74 -6.41
CA TRP A 70 -12.38 7.59 -6.05
C TRP A 70 -10.89 7.83 -6.34
N SER A 71 -10.55 8.59 -7.38
CA SER A 71 -9.17 9.04 -7.62
C SER A 71 -8.67 9.94 -6.50
N GLY A 72 -9.53 10.84 -5.99
CA GLY A 72 -9.23 11.69 -4.84
C GLY A 72 -9.06 10.90 -3.54
N ILE A 73 -9.94 9.93 -3.27
CA ILE A 73 -9.81 9.01 -2.13
C ILE A 73 -8.51 8.22 -2.22
N GLY A 74 -8.18 7.71 -3.40
CA GLY A 74 -6.93 6.99 -3.66
C GLY A 74 -5.69 7.83 -3.43
N LEU A 75 -5.68 9.08 -3.91
CA LEU A 75 -4.60 10.02 -3.62
C LEU A 75 -4.49 10.31 -2.12
N GLY A 76 -5.61 10.57 -1.44
CA GLY A 76 -5.63 10.80 0.00
C GLY A 76 -5.06 9.61 0.77
N LEU A 77 -5.45 8.39 0.40
CA LEU A 77 -4.93 7.16 1.00
C LEU A 77 -3.43 7.01 0.78
N LEU A 78 -2.93 7.29 -0.43
CA LEU A 78 -1.50 7.27 -0.72
C LEU A 78 -0.72 8.30 0.10
N LEU A 79 -1.26 9.50 0.32
CA LEU A 79 -0.63 10.50 1.17
C LEU A 79 -0.62 10.10 2.64
N LEU A 80 -1.59 9.30 3.08
CA LEU A 80 -1.63 8.77 4.44
C LEU A 80 -0.71 7.55 4.65
N GLN A 81 -0.38 6.79 3.61
CA GLN A 81 0.47 5.60 3.72
C GLN A 81 1.83 5.89 4.41
N PRO A 82 2.58 6.95 4.06
CA PRO A 82 3.79 7.31 4.79
C PRO A 82 3.54 7.71 6.25
N ILE A 83 2.41 8.35 6.58
CA ILE A 83 2.08 8.67 7.99
C ILE A 83 1.86 7.38 8.79
N PHE A 84 1.15 6.40 8.23
CA PHE A 84 0.98 5.10 8.88
C PHE A 84 2.30 4.33 8.98
N SER A 85 3.16 4.41 7.96
CA SER A 85 4.51 3.87 7.99
C SER A 85 5.32 4.48 9.14
N LEU A 86 5.44 5.81 9.21
CA LEU A 86 6.18 6.51 10.26
C LEU A 86 5.65 6.20 11.66
N SER A 87 4.36 5.85 11.78
CA SER A 87 3.74 5.42 13.05
C SER A 87 4.31 4.11 13.60
N LEU A 88 5.05 3.35 12.81
CA LEU A 88 5.81 2.17 13.24
C LEU A 88 7.03 2.51 14.10
N ILE A 89 7.54 3.74 14.01
CA ILE A 89 8.69 4.21 14.78
C ILE A 89 8.27 4.38 16.25
N LYS A 90 8.99 3.69 17.15
CA LYS A 90 8.73 3.72 18.60
C LYS A 90 9.13 5.05 19.24
N GLU A 91 10.21 5.66 18.75
CA GLU A 91 10.73 6.94 19.24
C GLU A 91 9.79 8.09 18.82
N VAL A 92 9.08 8.68 19.78
CA VAL A 92 8.00 9.64 19.53
C VAL A 92 8.54 10.92 18.90
N ALA A 93 9.65 11.46 19.44
CA ALA A 93 10.23 12.71 18.95
C ALA A 93 10.69 12.59 17.48
N LEU A 94 11.32 11.47 17.14
CA LEU A 94 11.75 11.19 15.76
C LEU A 94 10.55 11.03 14.83
N ARG A 95 9.54 10.26 15.24
CA ARG A 95 8.31 10.04 14.46
C ARG A 95 7.61 11.35 14.12
N GLU A 96 7.39 12.19 15.12
CA GLU A 96 6.67 13.46 14.94
C GLU A 96 7.45 14.41 14.05
N TRP A 97 8.77 14.49 14.25
CA TRP A 97 9.63 15.30 13.41
C TRP A 97 9.59 14.83 11.94
N LEU A 98 9.74 13.53 11.70
CA LEU A 98 9.65 12.98 10.34
C LEU A 98 8.27 13.20 9.71
N ALA A 99 7.19 13.10 10.49
CA ALA A 99 5.85 13.37 10.00
C ALA A 99 5.68 14.84 9.58
N VAL A 100 6.19 15.78 10.37
CA VAL A 100 6.21 17.21 10.02
C VAL A 100 7.01 17.46 8.73
N VAL A 101 8.21 16.86 8.62
CA VAL A 101 9.04 16.98 7.41
C VAL A 101 8.32 16.40 6.19
N TYR A 102 7.66 15.25 6.34
CA TYR A 102 6.87 14.65 5.27
C TYR A 102 5.70 15.55 4.83
N VAL A 103 4.94 16.09 5.78
CA VAL A 103 3.82 17.02 5.46
C VAL A 103 4.36 18.26 4.74
N PHE A 104 5.47 18.83 5.20
CA PHE A 104 6.12 19.94 4.52
C PHE A 104 6.56 19.57 3.10
N TRP A 105 7.16 18.39 2.91
CA TRP A 105 7.53 17.86 1.60
C TRP A 105 6.34 17.76 0.64
N VAL A 106 5.22 17.21 1.13
CA VAL A 106 3.97 17.11 0.36
C VAL A 106 3.44 18.49 -0.02
N LEU A 107 3.44 19.46 0.89
CA LEU A 107 2.92 20.81 0.62
C LEU A 107 3.80 21.62 -0.35
N VAL A 108 5.13 21.47 -0.26
CA VAL A 108 6.07 22.23 -1.09
C VAL A 108 6.25 21.63 -2.49
N LEU A 109 6.36 20.30 -2.57
CA LEU A 109 6.69 19.61 -3.82
C LEU A 109 5.51 18.88 -4.44
N GLY A 110 4.48 18.57 -3.64
CA GLY A 110 3.24 17.99 -4.12
C GLY A 110 2.37 19.06 -4.78
N LYS A 111 2.70 19.43 -6.03
CA LYS A 111 1.75 20.09 -6.93
C LYS A 111 0.69 19.08 -7.38
N LEU A 112 -0.01 18.49 -6.42
CA LEU A 112 -0.89 17.35 -6.64
C LEU A 112 -2.24 17.84 -7.15
N THR A 113 -2.63 17.35 -8.31
CA THR A 113 -3.97 17.52 -8.87
C THR A 113 -4.69 16.18 -8.83
N VAL A 114 -5.98 16.23 -8.47
CA VAL A 114 -6.84 15.05 -8.61
C VAL A 114 -7.33 15.04 -10.05
N GLU A 115 -6.86 14.06 -10.80
CA GLU A 115 -7.29 13.79 -12.17
C GLU A 115 -8.05 12.47 -12.21
N LYS A 116 -8.93 12.34 -13.21
CA LYS A 116 -9.63 11.09 -13.44
C LYS A 116 -8.64 9.98 -13.79
N THR A 117 -8.80 8.83 -13.15
CA THR A 117 -8.07 7.62 -13.50
C THR A 117 -8.61 7.07 -14.81
N VAL A 118 -7.69 6.75 -15.73
CA VAL A 118 -8.02 6.17 -17.04
C VAL A 118 -7.40 4.77 -17.18
N VAL A 119 -7.80 4.05 -18.22
CA VAL A 119 -7.15 2.79 -18.59
C VAL A 119 -6.06 3.10 -19.60
N GLY A 120 -4.80 2.82 -19.24
CA GLY A 120 -3.66 3.01 -20.12
C GLY A 120 -3.61 1.96 -21.23
N GLU A 121 -2.72 2.15 -22.21
CA GLU A 121 -2.60 1.29 -23.40
C GLU A 121 -2.29 -0.18 -23.08
N ASN A 122 -1.71 -0.46 -21.92
CA ASN A 122 -1.41 -1.82 -21.46
C ASN A 122 -2.57 -2.48 -20.68
N GLY A 123 -3.75 -1.86 -20.66
CA GLY A 123 -4.93 -2.35 -19.95
C GLY A 123 -4.89 -2.18 -18.43
N GLN A 124 -3.99 -1.36 -17.90
CA GLN A 124 -3.90 -1.07 -16.46
C GLN A 124 -4.45 0.31 -16.12
N LEU A 125 -4.83 0.51 -14.86
CA LEU A 125 -5.20 1.83 -14.35
C LEU A 125 -3.98 2.76 -14.37
N GLU A 126 -4.15 3.89 -15.04
CA GLU A 126 -3.25 5.04 -15.05
C GLU A 126 -3.78 6.08 -14.08
N TRP A 127 -3.03 6.30 -13.01
CA TRP A 127 -3.41 7.22 -11.94
C TRP A 127 -2.79 8.59 -12.25
N GLY A 128 -3.63 9.58 -12.55
CA GLY A 128 -3.17 10.88 -13.07
C GLY A 128 -2.25 11.68 -12.14
N PHE A 129 -2.23 11.39 -10.84
CA PHE A 129 -1.36 12.10 -9.89
C PHE A 129 0.12 11.68 -9.92
N PHE A 130 0.52 10.67 -10.71
CA PHE A 130 1.93 10.29 -10.86
C PHE A 130 2.64 10.93 -12.07
N LYS A 131 1.93 11.71 -12.89
CA LYS A 131 2.45 12.31 -14.12
C LYS A 131 3.53 13.36 -13.83
N GLY A 132 4.75 13.14 -14.30
CA GLY A 132 5.82 14.16 -14.28
C GLY A 132 6.48 14.47 -12.92
N TYR A 133 6.06 13.88 -11.80
CA TYR A 133 6.56 14.23 -10.46
C TYR A 133 7.58 13.24 -9.88
N SER A 134 8.72 13.03 -10.57
CA SER A 134 9.75 12.07 -10.14
C SER A 134 10.29 12.32 -8.72
N LEU A 135 10.53 13.58 -8.36
CA LEU A 135 11.05 13.95 -7.03
C LEU A 135 10.02 13.70 -5.92
N PHE A 136 8.75 14.07 -6.14
CA PHE A 136 7.68 13.81 -5.17
C PHE A 136 7.54 12.31 -4.88
N VAL A 137 7.50 11.49 -5.94
CA VAL A 137 7.41 10.03 -5.84
C VAL A 137 8.60 9.45 -5.09
N PHE A 138 9.81 9.93 -5.38
CA PHE A 138 11.01 9.51 -4.65
C PHE A 138 10.89 9.81 -3.16
N GLY A 139 10.54 11.04 -2.78
CA GLY A 139 10.35 11.40 -1.38
C GLY A 139 9.24 10.57 -0.71
N TRP A 140 8.13 10.35 -1.41
CA TRP A 140 7.05 9.48 -0.95
C TRP A 140 7.55 8.07 -0.61
N PHE A 141 8.35 7.45 -1.49
CA PHE A 141 8.95 6.14 -1.21
C PHE A 141 9.90 6.18 -0.01
N VAL A 142 10.74 7.22 0.12
CA VAL A 142 11.63 7.38 1.26
C VAL A 142 10.83 7.35 2.57
N PHE A 143 9.80 8.19 2.70
CA PHE A 143 8.98 8.24 3.91
C PHE A 143 8.14 6.98 4.11
N LEU A 144 7.72 6.30 3.03
CA LEU A 144 7.04 5.01 3.13
C LEU A 144 7.93 3.92 3.72
N PHE A 145 9.24 3.93 3.45
CA PHE A 145 10.16 2.86 3.88
C PHE A 145 10.83 3.10 5.23
N ILE A 146 10.96 4.35 5.69
CA ILE A 146 11.62 4.64 6.98
C ILE A 146 10.95 3.86 8.13
N GLY A 147 9.62 3.90 8.23
CA GLY A 147 8.88 3.17 9.27
C GLY A 147 9.19 1.68 9.34
N PRO A 148 8.95 0.92 8.25
CA PRO A 148 9.30 -0.49 8.15
C PRO A 148 10.75 -0.80 8.52
N ILE A 149 11.71 0.05 8.13
CA ILE A 149 13.13 -0.14 8.47
C ILE A 149 13.33 -0.10 9.99
N TYR A 150 12.75 0.90 10.67
CA TYR A 150 12.81 1.02 12.13
C TYR A 150 12.06 -0.09 12.87
N ALA A 151 11.04 -0.67 12.23
CA ALA A 151 10.29 -1.81 12.76
C ALA A 151 10.87 -3.17 12.37
N GLU A 152 12.02 -3.20 11.68
CA GLU A 152 12.72 -4.42 11.24
C GLU A 152 11.84 -5.34 10.36
N LEU A 153 10.96 -4.75 9.56
CA LEU A 153 10.05 -5.44 8.63
C LEU A 153 10.78 -5.86 7.34
N TRP A 154 11.82 -6.69 7.48
CA TRP A 154 12.74 -7.00 6.38
C TRP A 154 12.10 -7.78 5.23
N ILE A 155 11.11 -8.62 5.50
CA ILE A 155 10.42 -9.41 4.47
C ILE A 155 9.58 -8.48 3.60
N GLU A 156 8.85 -7.57 4.25
CA GLU A 156 7.99 -6.57 3.64
C GLU A 156 8.82 -5.60 2.81
N ILE A 157 9.93 -5.10 3.36
CA ILE A 157 10.87 -4.24 2.63
C ILE A 157 11.41 -4.96 1.40
N SER A 158 11.92 -6.18 1.57
CA SER A 158 12.50 -6.95 0.47
C SER A 158 11.49 -7.20 -0.65
N LEU A 159 10.27 -7.59 -0.29
CA LEU A 159 9.18 -7.81 -1.23
C LEU A 159 8.81 -6.52 -1.98
N ALA A 160 8.66 -5.41 -1.26
CA ALA A 160 8.34 -4.12 -1.86
C ALA A 160 9.43 -3.61 -2.80
N LEU A 161 10.71 -3.81 -2.46
CA LEU A 161 11.84 -3.45 -3.33
C LEU A 161 11.86 -4.31 -4.60
N VAL A 162 11.68 -5.63 -4.49
CA VAL A 162 11.63 -6.53 -5.65
C VAL A 162 10.47 -6.16 -6.58
N LEU A 163 9.27 -5.96 -6.03
CA LEU A 163 8.10 -5.57 -6.82
C LEU A 163 8.25 -4.16 -7.40
N GLY A 164 8.84 -3.24 -6.65
CA GLY A 164 9.20 -1.90 -7.13
C GLY A 164 10.14 -1.94 -8.32
N MET A 165 11.19 -2.77 -8.28
CA MET A 165 12.12 -2.97 -9.40
C MET A 165 11.42 -3.57 -10.62
N ILE A 166 10.61 -4.61 -10.45
CA ILE A 166 9.83 -5.20 -11.55
C ILE A 166 8.95 -4.15 -12.20
N THR A 167 8.33 -3.30 -11.39
CA THR A 167 7.43 -2.24 -11.84
C THR A 167 8.19 -1.17 -12.61
N PHE A 168 9.33 -0.73 -12.08
CA PHE A 168 10.19 0.25 -12.73
C PHE A 168 10.70 -0.25 -14.08
N ILE A 169 11.04 -1.54 -14.19
CA ILE A 169 11.51 -2.14 -15.45
C ILE A 169 10.37 -2.29 -16.46
N ARG A 170 9.22 -2.81 -16.04
CA ARG A 170 8.12 -3.15 -16.96
C ARG A 170 7.19 -1.99 -17.30
N TYR A 171 7.03 -1.03 -16.41
CA TYR A 171 6.04 0.05 -16.53
C TYR A 171 6.70 1.43 -16.57
N ARG A 172 7.88 1.50 -17.19
CA ARG A 172 8.56 2.78 -17.48
C ARG A 172 7.90 3.53 -18.64
N LEU A 173 7.29 2.81 -19.58
CA LEU A 173 6.79 3.34 -20.85
C LEU A 173 5.29 3.67 -20.82
N PRO A 174 4.42 2.83 -20.23
CA PRO A 174 3.10 3.29 -19.79
C PRO A 174 3.20 3.83 -18.35
N GLU A 175 2.66 5.01 -18.06
CA GLU A 175 2.63 5.61 -16.70
C GLU A 175 1.71 4.86 -15.72
N THR A 176 1.59 3.55 -15.87
CA THR A 176 0.69 2.67 -15.16
C THR A 176 1.41 2.01 -14.00
N ARG A 177 1.25 2.59 -12.81
CA ARG A 177 1.92 2.11 -11.59
C ARG A 177 0.96 1.41 -10.61
N GLY A 178 -0.35 1.33 -10.92
CA GLY A 178 -1.37 0.81 -10.01
C GLY A 178 -1.22 -0.68 -9.63
N SER A 179 -0.69 -1.51 -10.52
CA SER A 179 -0.72 -2.97 -10.29
C SER A 179 0.21 -3.48 -9.17
N VAL A 180 1.08 -2.65 -8.60
CA VAL A 180 2.07 -3.06 -7.59
C VAL A 180 1.46 -3.40 -6.24
N TRP A 181 0.52 -2.58 -5.77
CA TRP A 181 -0.14 -2.78 -4.47
C TRP A 181 -0.82 -4.15 -4.42
N CYS A 182 -1.45 -4.55 -5.52
CA CYS A 182 -2.10 -5.85 -5.66
C CYS A 182 -1.14 -7.03 -5.49
N TRP A 183 0.04 -6.96 -6.11
CA TRP A 183 1.04 -8.03 -6.01
C TRP A 183 1.62 -8.09 -4.61
N PHE A 184 1.96 -6.93 -4.07
CA PHE A 184 2.54 -6.81 -2.74
C PHE A 184 1.62 -7.41 -1.69
N VAL A 185 0.36 -6.99 -1.66
CA VAL A 185 -0.59 -7.46 -0.66
C VAL A 185 -0.89 -8.95 -0.83
N ASN A 186 -1.11 -9.46 -2.05
CA ASN A 186 -1.39 -10.88 -2.24
C ASN A 186 -0.24 -11.77 -1.75
N ILE A 187 1.01 -11.45 -2.13
CA ILE A 187 2.17 -12.26 -1.75
C ILE A 187 2.40 -12.18 -0.24
N LEU A 188 2.37 -10.97 0.33
CA LEU A 188 2.60 -10.78 1.76
C LEU A 188 1.53 -11.46 2.62
N LEU A 189 0.25 -11.34 2.25
CA LEU A 189 -0.84 -11.92 3.03
C LEU A 189 -0.89 -13.44 2.83
N LEU A 190 -0.56 -13.96 1.64
CA LEU A 190 -0.39 -15.39 1.44
C LEU A 190 0.74 -15.96 2.33
N TYR A 191 1.83 -15.21 2.50
CA TYR A 191 2.91 -15.58 3.42
C TYR A 191 2.41 -15.69 4.87
N TYR A 192 1.71 -14.68 5.39
CA TYR A 192 1.16 -14.74 6.75
C TYR A 192 0.09 -15.81 6.93
N ALA A 193 -0.80 -15.99 5.95
CA ALA A 193 -1.79 -17.07 5.99
C ALA A 193 -1.09 -18.44 6.07
N SER A 194 -0.01 -18.62 5.31
CA SER A 194 0.77 -19.86 5.32
C SER A 194 1.46 -20.10 6.66
N LEU A 195 2.00 -19.05 7.28
CA LEU A 195 2.57 -19.14 8.63
C LEU A 195 1.54 -19.62 9.65
N ILE A 196 0.34 -19.01 9.64
CA ILE A 196 -0.68 -19.32 10.65
C ILE A 196 -1.32 -20.69 10.41
N LEU A 197 -1.58 -21.06 9.17
CA LEU A 197 -2.31 -22.29 8.84
C LEU A 197 -1.40 -23.53 8.77
N PHE A 198 -0.15 -23.37 8.32
CA PHE A 198 0.72 -24.51 8.00
C PHE A 198 2.02 -24.56 8.79
N TRP A 199 2.44 -23.49 9.47
CA TRP A 199 3.69 -23.49 10.22
C TRP A 199 3.45 -23.55 11.74
N TYR A 200 2.71 -22.60 12.28
CA TYR A 200 2.49 -22.51 13.73
C TYR A 200 1.75 -23.70 14.36
N PRO A 201 0.75 -24.34 13.72
CA PRO A 201 0.05 -25.47 14.34
C PRO A 201 0.95 -26.71 14.58
N PHE A 202 2.11 -26.78 13.94
CA PHE A 202 3.01 -27.93 13.99
C PHE A 202 4.28 -27.66 14.82
N ARG A 203 4.31 -26.56 15.58
CA ARG A 203 5.46 -26.12 16.37
C ARG A 203 5.13 -26.02 17.85
#